data_AF-A0A2K2TYE2-F1
#
_entry.id   AF-A0A2K2TYE2-F1
#
_cell.length_a   1.000
_cell.length_b   1.000
_cell.length_c   1.000
_cell.angle_alpha   90.00
_cell.angle_beta   90.00
_cell.angle_gamma   90.00
#
_symmetry.space_group_name_H-M   'P 1'
#
loop_
_entity.id
_entity.type
_entity.pdbx_description
1 polymer ?
#
loop_
_entity_poly.entity_id
_entity_poly.type
_entity_poly.pdbx_seq_one_letter_code
_entity_poly.pdbx_strand_id
1 'polypeptide(L)'
;MQVCIYAERHKSDFLYQGYTLTLPADPMAMANAKLCARVADGEGYSLELVGQWPDFLYEPLETCSATLQELNFLAQKLSQMSQEEMDTYEGVIQSVPERTIRNLINAAYNLERFELLPGIMDEEELGKVSIKNNLVPVIRNLPDEVYSLLSLKKVGHCVKEQEQGVFTSKGYCCRSTEGWVEPYDGKELPEQTIEDYIFCVRLQVSKTKEDVWLKLPCSEKRTRQVLADLEIHTFKECTITDIRSPLPNFENAFGKDVDVETLNALAFTIYGMECLREGGADLEAEAFRNFDFESYGREDWRKSRLCMTSYVASSNETPLEEEQGNGPQMEL
;
A
#
# COMPACT_ATOMS: atom_id res chain seq x y z
N MET A 1 12.78 0.59 7.05
CA MET A 1 12.73 -0.77 7.62
C MET A 1 13.89 -1.59 7.05
N GLN A 2 14.55 -2.43 7.85
CA GLN A 2 15.66 -3.27 7.37
C GLN A 2 15.59 -4.68 7.94
N VAL A 3 16.19 -5.64 7.26
CA VAL A 3 16.29 -7.03 7.73
C VAL A 3 17.71 -7.54 7.51
N CYS A 4 18.27 -8.21 8.50
CA CYS A 4 19.53 -8.91 8.36
C CYS A 4 19.27 -10.38 8.04
N ILE A 5 19.88 -10.87 6.97
CA ILE A 5 19.72 -12.23 6.47
C ILE A 5 20.94 -13.06 6.89
N TYR A 6 20.69 -14.18 7.55
CA TYR A 6 21.73 -15.11 8.00
C TYR A 6 21.52 -16.50 7.39
N ALA A 7 22.53 -17.02 6.71
CA ALA A 7 22.55 -18.40 6.24
C ALA A 7 22.73 -19.36 7.42
N GLU A 8 21.84 -20.35 7.56
CA GLU A 8 21.84 -21.25 8.72
C GLU A 8 23.12 -22.06 8.84
N ARG A 9 23.76 -22.40 7.71
CA ARG A 9 25.05 -23.11 7.69
C ARG A 9 26.19 -22.39 8.41
N HIS A 10 26.10 -21.07 8.56
CA HIS A 10 27.10 -20.24 9.22
C HIS A 10 26.70 -19.84 10.63
N LYS A 11 25.61 -20.38 11.18
CA LYS A 11 25.10 -20.03 12.52
C LYS A 11 26.11 -20.25 13.66
N SER A 12 27.08 -21.14 13.47
CA SER A 12 28.16 -21.40 14.45
C SER A 12 29.40 -20.53 14.26
N ASP A 13 29.48 -19.74 13.18
CA ASP A 13 30.61 -18.86 12.89
C ASP A 13 30.36 -17.47 13.51
N PHE A 14 31.08 -17.17 14.58
CA PHE A 14 30.95 -15.89 15.30
C PHE A 14 31.42 -14.67 14.51
N LEU A 15 32.20 -14.85 13.42
CA LEU A 15 32.63 -13.77 12.56
C LEU A 15 31.64 -13.49 11.43
N TYR A 16 30.66 -14.37 11.21
CA TYR A 16 29.66 -14.21 10.18
C TYR A 16 28.62 -13.16 10.59
N GLN A 17 28.51 -12.09 9.78
CA GLN A 17 27.66 -10.93 10.07
C GLN A 17 26.34 -10.93 9.30
N GLY A 18 26.10 -11.92 8.44
CA GLY A 18 24.94 -11.90 7.54
C GLY A 18 25.03 -10.82 6.47
N TYR A 19 23.88 -10.42 5.92
CA TYR A 19 23.76 -9.27 5.02
C TYR A 19 22.48 -8.49 5.33
N THR A 20 22.61 -7.18 5.52
CA THR A 20 21.49 -6.28 5.79
C THR A 20 20.88 -5.77 4.49
N LEU A 21 19.58 -5.99 4.32
CA LEU A 21 18.77 -5.46 3.22
C LEU A 21 17.78 -4.41 3.74
N THR A 22 17.69 -3.29 3.04
CA THR A 22 16.62 -2.30 3.27
C THR A 22 15.35 -2.76 2.56
N LEU A 23 14.22 -2.71 3.27
CA LEU A 23 12.90 -3.03 2.74
C LEU A 23 12.01 -1.78 2.68
N PRO A 24 11.08 -1.69 1.70
CA PRO A 24 10.86 -2.65 0.61
C PRO A 24 12.02 -2.68 -0.40
N ALA A 25 12.17 -3.80 -1.09
CA ALA A 25 13.21 -4.12 -2.06
C ALA A 25 12.62 -4.84 -3.26
N ASP A 26 13.20 -4.62 -4.43
CA ASP A 26 12.82 -5.34 -5.65
C ASP A 26 13.33 -6.81 -5.64
N PRO A 27 12.80 -7.68 -6.52
CA PRO A 27 13.18 -9.09 -6.57
C PRO A 27 14.68 -9.33 -6.79
N MET A 28 15.35 -8.48 -7.58
CA MET A 28 16.79 -8.61 -7.86
C MET A 28 17.59 -8.24 -6.61
N ALA A 29 17.23 -7.17 -5.90
CA ALA A 29 17.86 -6.80 -4.65
C ALA A 29 17.70 -7.88 -3.57
N MET A 30 16.53 -8.50 -3.47
CA MET A 30 16.32 -9.64 -2.56
C MET A 30 17.16 -10.87 -2.94
N ALA A 31 17.25 -11.19 -4.22
CA ALA A 31 18.08 -12.29 -4.70
C ALA A 31 19.58 -12.03 -4.43
N ASN A 32 20.05 -10.81 -4.74
CA ASN A 32 21.41 -10.38 -4.46
C ASN A 32 21.70 -10.39 -2.95
N ALA A 33 20.77 -9.95 -2.11
CA ALA A 33 20.95 -9.98 -0.65
C ALA A 33 21.14 -11.40 -0.12
N LYS A 34 20.41 -12.39 -0.64
CA LYS A 34 20.62 -13.81 -0.30
C LYS A 34 21.99 -14.31 -0.73
N LEU A 35 22.45 -13.93 -1.93
CA LEU A 35 23.80 -14.27 -2.41
C LEU A 35 24.89 -13.63 -1.53
N CYS A 36 24.75 -12.35 -1.19
CA CYS A 36 25.69 -11.64 -0.31
C CYS A 36 25.70 -12.24 1.11
N ALA A 37 24.54 -12.66 1.61
CA ALA A 37 24.41 -13.42 2.86
C ALA A 37 24.99 -14.85 2.73
N ARG A 38 25.41 -15.30 1.54
CA ARG A 38 25.89 -16.66 1.30
C ARG A 38 24.82 -17.71 1.66
N VAL A 39 23.56 -17.46 1.33
CA VAL A 39 22.51 -18.49 1.34
C VAL A 39 22.62 -19.26 0.03
N ALA A 40 22.86 -20.57 0.06
CA ALA A 40 22.84 -21.37 -1.17
C ALA A 40 21.42 -21.80 -1.55
N ASP A 41 21.24 -22.22 -2.80
CA ASP A 41 19.94 -22.69 -3.29
C ASP A 41 19.45 -23.90 -2.47
N GLY A 42 18.23 -23.79 -1.94
CA GLY A 42 17.60 -24.81 -1.11
C GLY A 42 18.08 -24.86 0.35
N GLU A 43 18.98 -23.98 0.77
CA GLU A 43 19.36 -23.84 2.18
C GLU A 43 18.39 -22.93 2.95
N GLY A 44 18.22 -23.24 4.25
CA GLY A 44 17.51 -22.38 5.18
C GLY A 44 18.27 -21.10 5.51
N TYR A 45 17.53 -20.06 5.86
CA TYR A 45 18.05 -18.79 6.35
C TYR A 45 17.16 -18.28 7.49
N SER A 46 17.74 -17.52 8.40
CA SER A 46 17.02 -16.78 9.43
C SER A 46 17.05 -15.28 9.13
N LEU A 47 16.03 -14.59 9.62
CA LEU A 47 15.86 -13.15 9.47
C LEU A 47 15.89 -12.49 10.84
N GLU A 48 16.61 -11.38 10.94
CA GLU A 48 16.61 -10.51 12.12
C GLU A 48 16.10 -9.13 11.70
N LEU A 49 15.11 -8.62 12.42
CA LEU A 49 14.57 -7.28 12.19
C LEU A 49 15.57 -6.25 12.70
N VAL A 50 16.03 -5.38 11.81
CA VAL A 50 16.99 -4.32 12.13
C VAL A 50 16.51 -2.97 11.59
N GLY A 51 17.11 -1.88 12.07
CA GLY A 51 16.78 -0.53 11.62
C GLY A 51 15.53 0.04 12.30
N GLN A 52 14.70 0.75 11.53
CA GLN A 52 13.52 1.47 12.05
C GLN A 52 12.24 0.81 11.53
N TRP A 53 11.82 -0.28 12.18
CA TRP A 53 10.45 -0.76 12.09
C TRP A 53 9.58 -0.01 13.10
N PRO A 54 8.26 0.13 12.85
CA PRO A 54 7.32 0.60 13.86
C PRO A 54 7.46 -0.21 15.15
N ASP A 55 7.59 0.47 16.29
CA ASP A 55 7.93 -0.17 17.57
C ASP A 55 6.95 -1.29 17.96
N PHE A 56 5.66 -1.12 17.64
CA PHE A 56 4.62 -2.10 17.91
C PHE A 56 4.71 -3.37 17.06
N LEU A 57 5.60 -3.43 16.07
CA LEU A 57 5.80 -4.59 15.18
C LEU A 57 6.96 -5.50 15.57
N TYR A 58 7.89 -5.05 16.42
CA TYR A 58 9.03 -5.91 16.80
C TYR A 58 8.57 -7.20 17.47
N GLU A 59 7.76 -7.12 18.53
CA GLU A 59 7.26 -8.32 19.23
C GLU A 59 6.40 -9.23 18.33
N PRO A 60 5.42 -8.71 17.55
CA PRO A 60 4.66 -9.55 16.63
C PRO A 60 5.53 -10.23 15.57
N LEU A 61 6.50 -9.52 14.99
CA LEU A 61 7.31 -10.05 13.90
C LEU A 61 8.43 -10.99 14.38
N GLU A 62 8.97 -10.80 15.58
CA GLU A 62 9.93 -11.72 16.20
C GLU A 62 9.28 -13.05 16.61
N THR A 63 8.01 -13.01 17.00
CA THR A 63 7.27 -14.21 17.45
C THR A 63 6.65 -14.98 16.29
N CYS A 64 6.38 -14.32 15.15
CA CYS A 64 5.84 -14.96 13.97
C CYS A 64 6.94 -15.51 13.04
N SER A 65 6.64 -16.61 12.35
CA SER A 65 7.50 -17.09 11.26
C SER A 65 7.15 -16.34 9.98
N ALA A 66 8.09 -15.54 9.47
CA ALA A 66 7.92 -14.79 8.23
C ALA A 66 9.08 -15.06 7.26
N THR A 67 8.75 -15.19 5.98
CA THR A 67 9.70 -15.26 4.88
C THR A 67 10.17 -13.85 4.48
N LEU A 68 11.28 -13.78 3.75
CA LEU A 68 11.77 -12.50 3.24
C LEU A 68 10.75 -11.81 2.33
N GLN A 69 9.99 -12.59 1.54
CA GLN A 69 8.97 -12.04 0.65
C GLN A 69 7.79 -11.45 1.42
N GLU A 70 7.32 -12.12 2.48
CA GLU A 70 6.24 -11.59 3.32
C GLU A 70 6.67 -10.33 4.07
N LEU A 71 7.89 -10.29 4.62
CA LEU A 71 8.41 -9.08 5.26
C LEU A 71 8.57 -7.93 4.26
N ASN A 72 9.03 -8.23 3.04
CA ASN A 72 9.15 -7.25 1.97
C ASN A 72 7.77 -6.68 1.59
N PHE A 73 6.78 -7.56 1.44
CA PHE A 73 5.41 -7.19 1.13
C PHE A 73 4.79 -6.32 2.23
N LEU A 74 4.95 -6.72 3.49
CA LEU A 74 4.48 -5.93 4.62
C LEU A 74 5.17 -4.56 4.66
N ALA A 75 6.50 -4.51 4.50
CA ALA A 75 7.24 -3.26 4.45
C ALA A 75 6.75 -2.33 3.34
N GLN A 76 6.38 -2.86 2.18
CA GLN A 76 5.81 -2.07 1.09
C GLN A 76 4.44 -1.48 1.44
N LYS A 77 3.56 -2.27 2.07
CA LYS A 77 2.28 -1.76 2.58
C LYS A 77 2.49 -0.67 3.62
N LEU A 78 3.41 -0.88 4.55
CA LEU A 78 3.74 0.12 5.59
C LEU A 78 4.30 1.41 5.00
N SER A 79 5.12 1.36 3.95
CA SER A 79 5.64 2.57 3.30
C SER A 79 4.57 3.39 2.56
N GLN A 80 3.45 2.77 2.21
CA GLN A 80 2.32 3.44 1.54
C GLN A 80 1.33 4.08 2.53
N MET A 81 1.38 3.66 3.80
CA MET A 81 0.48 4.18 4.84
C MET A 81 0.82 5.62 5.21
N SER A 82 -0.21 6.44 5.36
CA SER A 82 -0.13 7.70 6.09
C SER A 82 0.15 7.46 7.58
N GLN A 83 0.50 8.53 8.30
CA GLN A 83 0.70 8.44 9.75
C GLN A 83 -0.59 7.99 10.48
N GLU A 84 -1.76 8.45 10.03
CA GLU A 84 -3.05 8.08 10.63
C GLU A 84 -3.37 6.58 10.42
N GLU A 85 -3.09 6.06 9.23
CA GLU A 85 -3.20 4.63 8.93
C GLU A 85 -2.21 3.81 9.76
N MET A 86 -0.98 4.29 9.92
CA MET A 86 0.05 3.64 10.75
C MET A 86 -0.38 3.57 12.23
N ASP A 87 -0.92 4.68 12.76
CA ASP A 87 -1.42 4.75 14.14
C ASP A 87 -2.65 3.84 14.33
N THR A 88 -3.51 3.74 13.31
CA THR A 88 -4.67 2.83 13.31
C THR A 88 -4.23 1.37 13.25
N TYR A 89 -3.20 1.06 12.46
CA TYR A 89 -2.68 -0.29 12.26
C TYR A 89 -2.20 -0.94 13.57
N GLU A 90 -1.60 -0.16 14.47
CA GLU A 90 -1.26 -0.62 15.83
C GLU A 90 -2.49 -1.21 16.53
N GLY A 91 -3.62 -0.51 16.49
CA GLY A 91 -4.88 -0.96 17.08
C GLY A 91 -5.45 -2.20 16.38
N VAL A 92 -5.42 -2.24 15.05
CA VAL A 92 -5.90 -3.41 14.30
C VAL A 92 -5.10 -4.66 14.68
N ILE A 93 -3.77 -4.57 14.80
CA ILE A 93 -2.92 -5.71 15.19
C ILE A 93 -3.20 -6.18 16.61
N GLN A 94 -3.55 -5.28 17.52
CA GLN A 94 -3.93 -5.68 18.87
C GLN A 94 -5.31 -6.35 18.91
N SER A 95 -6.18 -6.06 17.95
CA SER A 95 -7.51 -6.67 17.84
C SER A 95 -7.51 -8.05 17.20
N VAL A 96 -6.45 -8.44 16.46
CA VAL A 96 -6.39 -9.76 15.83
C VAL A 96 -6.04 -10.86 16.85
N PRO A 97 -6.70 -12.04 16.77
CA PRO A 97 -6.55 -13.10 17.77
C PRO A 97 -5.16 -13.75 17.78
N GLU A 98 -4.51 -13.85 16.63
CA GLU A 98 -3.18 -14.43 16.48
C GLU A 98 -2.29 -13.52 15.63
N ARG A 99 -1.06 -13.26 16.09
CA ARG A 99 -0.11 -12.37 15.41
C ARG A 99 0.76 -13.10 14.39
N THR A 100 0.13 -13.90 13.53
CA THR A 100 0.83 -14.55 12.40
C THR A 100 1.13 -13.51 11.31
N ILE A 101 2.18 -13.72 10.51
CA ILE A 101 2.50 -12.83 9.37
C ILE A 101 1.32 -12.68 8.41
N ARG A 102 0.54 -13.75 8.22
CA ARG A 102 -0.73 -13.74 7.46
C ARG A 102 -1.72 -12.71 8.02
N ASN A 103 -1.94 -12.74 9.33
CA ASN A 103 -2.85 -11.81 9.99
C ASN A 103 -2.31 -10.38 10.03
N LEU A 104 -0.99 -10.19 10.17
CA LEU A 104 -0.37 -8.87 10.09
C LEU A 104 -0.56 -8.25 8.70
N ILE A 105 -0.36 -9.02 7.63
CA ILE A 105 -0.62 -8.59 6.26
C ILE A 105 -2.12 -8.30 6.06
N ASN A 106 -3.01 -9.21 6.45
CA ASN A 106 -4.45 -9.01 6.29
C ASN A 106 -4.98 -7.82 7.12
N ALA A 107 -4.42 -7.56 8.30
CA ALA A 107 -4.76 -6.38 9.11
C ALA A 107 -4.49 -5.06 8.35
N ALA A 108 -3.44 -5.00 7.53
CA ALA A 108 -3.14 -3.82 6.71
C ALA A 108 -4.20 -3.53 5.63
N TYR A 109 -5.03 -4.52 5.26
CA TYR A 109 -6.16 -4.35 4.32
C TYR A 109 -7.47 -3.93 5.00
N ASN A 110 -7.52 -3.91 6.33
CA ASN A 110 -8.75 -3.68 7.07
C ASN A 110 -8.75 -2.37 7.86
N LEU A 111 -7.78 -1.48 7.64
CA LEU A 111 -7.63 -0.23 8.40
C LEU A 111 -8.89 0.65 8.36
N GLU A 112 -9.54 0.77 7.20
CA GLU A 112 -10.78 1.57 7.01
C GLU A 112 -11.97 1.07 7.84
N ARG A 113 -11.87 -0.14 8.40
CA ARG A 113 -12.91 -0.74 9.24
C ARG A 113 -12.76 -0.40 10.72
N PHE A 114 -11.73 0.35 11.06
CA PHE A 114 -11.41 0.78 12.40
C PHE A 114 -11.39 2.30 12.47
N GLU A 115 -11.66 2.81 13.65
CA GLU A 115 -11.54 4.21 13.99
C GLU A 115 -10.61 4.33 15.19
N LEU A 116 -9.58 5.15 15.05
CA LEU A 116 -8.70 5.52 16.15
C LEU A 116 -9.19 6.83 16.76
N LEU A 117 -9.49 6.82 18.06
CA LEU A 117 -9.82 8.00 18.86
C LEU A 117 -8.58 8.44 19.65
N PRO A 118 -7.84 9.46 19.18
CA PRO A 118 -6.55 9.83 19.77
C PRO A 118 -6.71 10.39 21.19
N GLY A 119 -5.73 10.09 22.05
CA GLY A 119 -5.63 10.65 23.40
C GLY A 119 -6.59 10.04 24.43
N ILE A 120 -7.29 8.95 24.10
CA ILE A 120 -8.03 8.13 25.07
C ILE A 120 -7.15 6.92 25.42
N MET A 121 -6.47 6.98 26.56
CA MET A 121 -5.38 6.04 26.90
C MET A 121 -5.79 4.95 27.89
N ASP A 122 -6.93 5.12 28.57
CA ASP A 122 -7.42 4.15 29.54
C ASP A 122 -8.97 4.14 29.65
N GLU A 123 -9.47 3.18 30.44
CA GLU A 123 -10.90 2.99 30.68
C GLU A 123 -11.55 4.17 31.42
N GLU A 124 -10.80 4.92 32.21
CA GLU A 124 -11.33 6.06 32.94
C GLU A 124 -11.58 7.23 31.99
N GLU A 125 -10.62 7.52 31.10
CA GLU A 125 -10.75 8.50 30.03
C GLU A 125 -11.84 8.11 29.04
N LEU A 126 -11.89 6.84 28.62
CA LEU A 126 -12.92 6.32 27.73
C LEU A 126 -14.31 6.54 28.35
N GLY A 127 -14.50 6.12 29.61
CA GLY A 127 -15.78 6.32 30.29
C GLY A 127 -16.19 7.79 30.43
N LYS A 128 -15.24 8.67 30.73
CA LYS A 128 -15.47 10.13 30.78
C LYS A 128 -15.95 10.67 29.44
N VAL A 129 -15.26 10.32 28.35
CA VAL A 129 -15.59 10.78 26.99
C VAL A 129 -16.93 10.20 26.54
N SER A 130 -17.18 8.91 26.79
CA SER A 130 -18.43 8.23 26.42
C SER A 130 -19.66 8.82 27.13
N ILE A 131 -19.55 9.20 28.41
CA ILE A 131 -20.63 9.90 29.13
C ILE A 131 -20.85 11.29 28.53
N LYS A 132 -19.78 12.08 28.38
CA LYS A 132 -19.86 13.46 27.88
C LYS A 132 -20.50 13.53 26.48
N ASN A 133 -20.22 12.54 25.64
CA ASN A 133 -20.72 12.46 24.27
C ASN A 133 -22.02 11.64 24.12
N ASN A 134 -22.64 11.19 25.23
CA ASN A 134 -23.87 10.39 25.24
C ASN A 134 -23.78 9.11 24.39
N LEU A 135 -22.62 8.45 24.39
CA LEU A 135 -22.32 7.27 23.55
C LEU A 135 -22.82 5.96 24.16
N VAL A 136 -23.26 5.95 25.43
CA VAL A 136 -23.64 4.74 26.14
C VAL A 136 -25.17 4.68 26.32
N PRO A 137 -25.91 3.90 25.51
CA PRO A 137 -27.37 3.93 25.49
C PRO A 137 -28.02 3.62 26.84
N VAL A 138 -27.46 2.67 27.61
CA VAL A 138 -28.02 2.21 28.88
C VAL A 138 -28.04 3.29 29.98
N ILE A 139 -27.16 4.30 29.88
CA ILE A 139 -27.10 5.42 30.84
C ILE A 139 -27.55 6.75 30.23
N ARG A 140 -28.01 6.78 28.98
CA ARG A 140 -28.22 7.98 28.15
C ARG A 140 -29.29 8.96 28.65
N ASN A 141 -30.02 8.65 29.72
CA ASN A 141 -31.08 9.51 30.26
C ASN A 141 -31.14 9.47 31.79
N LEU A 142 -29.99 9.24 32.44
CA LEU A 142 -29.93 9.34 33.89
C LEU A 142 -30.03 10.82 34.33
N PRO A 143 -30.65 11.11 35.48
CA PRO A 143 -30.61 12.46 36.07
C PRO A 143 -29.17 12.94 36.28
N ASP A 144 -28.93 14.25 36.16
CA ASP A 144 -27.60 14.85 36.22
C ASP A 144 -26.84 14.49 37.51
N GLU A 145 -27.56 14.38 38.63
CA GLU A 145 -26.99 14.02 39.92
C GLU A 145 -26.39 12.61 39.92
N VAL A 146 -26.94 11.70 39.10
CA VAL A 146 -26.52 10.29 39.04
C VAL A 146 -25.21 10.12 38.27
N TYR A 147 -24.92 10.95 37.26
CA TYR A 147 -23.66 10.83 36.52
C TYR A 147 -22.43 11.00 37.42
N SER A 148 -22.52 11.85 38.46
CA SER A 148 -21.46 12.04 39.46
C SER A 148 -21.18 10.80 40.33
N LEU A 149 -22.13 9.87 40.40
CA LEU A 149 -22.04 8.63 41.17
C LEU A 149 -21.54 7.46 40.33
N LEU A 150 -21.49 7.61 38.99
CA LEU A 150 -21.02 6.56 38.09
C LEU A 150 -19.49 6.42 38.19
N SER A 151 -19.02 5.19 38.21
CA SER A 151 -17.59 4.91 38.04
C SER A 151 -17.22 5.03 36.57
N LEU A 152 -16.47 6.07 36.21
CA LEU A 152 -15.98 6.31 34.85
C LEU A 152 -15.27 5.08 34.30
N LYS A 153 -14.35 4.49 35.08
CA LYS A 153 -13.64 3.26 34.72
C LYS A 153 -14.58 2.10 34.37
N LYS A 154 -15.65 1.87 35.14
CA LYS A 154 -16.62 0.80 34.82
C LYS A 154 -17.41 1.09 33.54
N VAL A 155 -17.73 2.36 33.29
CA VAL A 155 -18.39 2.76 32.05
C VAL A 155 -17.46 2.52 30.87
N GLY A 156 -16.19 2.93 30.94
CA GLY A 156 -15.22 2.68 29.88
C GLY A 156 -14.94 1.20 29.64
N HIS A 157 -14.83 0.39 30.71
CA HIS A 157 -14.73 -1.07 30.57
C HIS A 157 -15.91 -1.66 29.78
N CYS A 158 -17.14 -1.25 30.12
CA CYS A 158 -18.35 -1.70 29.42
C CYS A 158 -18.34 -1.31 27.94
N VAL A 159 -17.98 -0.05 27.63
CA VAL A 159 -17.85 0.45 26.24
C VAL A 159 -16.81 -0.36 25.48
N LYS A 160 -15.64 -0.56 26.09
CA LYS A 160 -14.54 -1.32 25.50
C LYS A 160 -14.94 -2.75 25.17
N GLU A 161 -15.62 -3.45 26.07
CA GLU A 161 -16.12 -4.79 25.82
C GLU A 161 -17.17 -4.83 24.70
N GLN A 162 -18.09 -3.87 24.69
CA GLN A 162 -19.16 -3.80 23.71
C GLN A 162 -18.63 -3.54 22.29
N GLU A 163 -17.64 -2.66 22.16
CA GLU A 163 -17.04 -2.28 20.89
C GLU A 163 -15.87 -3.18 20.47
N GLN A 164 -15.46 -4.11 21.34
CA GLN A 164 -14.26 -4.93 21.19
C GLN A 164 -13.00 -4.08 20.91
N GLY A 165 -12.93 -2.92 21.57
CA GLY A 165 -11.86 -1.95 21.36
C GLY A 165 -10.58 -2.24 22.14
N VAL A 166 -9.50 -1.61 21.73
CA VAL A 166 -8.15 -1.77 22.27
C VAL A 166 -7.48 -0.42 22.51
N PHE A 167 -6.57 -0.36 23.49
CA PHE A 167 -5.77 0.85 23.76
C PHE A 167 -4.41 0.72 23.08
N THR A 168 -4.06 1.71 22.27
CA THR A 168 -2.79 1.82 21.56
C THR A 168 -1.89 2.86 22.22
N SER A 169 -0.67 3.02 21.73
CA SER A 169 0.22 4.12 22.13
C SER A 169 -0.34 5.52 21.77
N LYS A 170 -1.36 5.59 20.91
CA LYS A 170 -1.93 6.84 20.37
C LYS A 170 -3.33 7.15 20.87
N GLY A 171 -4.09 6.14 21.32
CA GLY A 171 -5.45 6.33 21.79
C GLY A 171 -6.25 5.04 21.83
N TYR A 172 -7.56 5.15 21.67
CA TYR A 172 -8.47 4.01 21.71
C TYR A 172 -8.93 3.66 20.30
N CYS A 173 -8.66 2.43 19.87
CA CYS A 173 -9.04 1.93 18.55
C CYS A 173 -10.23 0.98 18.68
N CYS A 174 -11.28 1.23 17.91
CA CYS A 174 -12.47 0.39 17.88
C CYS A 174 -12.94 0.13 16.45
N ARG A 175 -13.81 -0.87 16.29
CA ARG A 175 -14.33 -1.25 14.98
C ARG A 175 -15.45 -0.31 14.58
N SER A 176 -15.31 0.35 13.43
CA SER A 176 -16.31 1.28 12.89
C SER A 176 -17.29 0.60 11.94
N THR A 177 -16.83 -0.44 11.23
CA THR A 177 -17.66 -1.20 10.28
C THR A 177 -17.46 -2.71 10.39
N GLU A 178 -18.55 -3.44 10.17
CA GLU A 178 -18.56 -4.90 10.19
C GLU A 178 -17.85 -5.51 8.98
N GLY A 179 -17.48 -6.78 9.11
CA GLY A 179 -16.81 -7.55 8.07
C GLY A 179 -15.29 -7.49 8.13
N TRP A 180 -14.64 -8.40 7.42
CA TRP A 180 -13.20 -8.58 7.42
C TRP A 180 -12.78 -9.21 6.09
N VAL A 181 -11.69 -8.71 5.50
CA VAL A 181 -11.16 -9.22 4.23
C VAL A 181 -9.79 -9.85 4.46
N GLU A 182 -9.59 -11.06 3.94
CA GLU A 182 -8.33 -11.80 4.05
C GLU A 182 -7.79 -12.13 2.66
N PRO A 183 -7.21 -11.16 1.94
CA PRO A 183 -6.67 -11.41 0.61
C PRO A 183 -5.46 -12.33 0.62
N TYR A 184 -4.72 -12.41 1.74
CA TYR A 184 -3.57 -13.31 1.87
C TYR A 184 -3.96 -14.61 2.60
N ASP A 185 -3.77 -15.73 1.92
CA ASP A 185 -4.11 -17.07 2.39
C ASP A 185 -2.97 -17.76 3.19
N GLY A 186 -1.79 -17.13 3.25
CA GLY A 186 -0.59 -17.69 3.88
C GLY A 186 0.28 -18.53 2.93
N LYS A 187 -0.03 -18.56 1.63
CA LYS A 187 0.74 -19.29 0.61
C LYS A 187 1.16 -18.37 -0.53
N GLU A 188 0.19 -17.73 -1.17
CA GLU A 188 0.41 -16.86 -2.32
C GLU A 188 0.15 -15.43 -1.89
N LEU A 189 1.19 -14.58 -1.93
CA LEU A 189 1.04 -13.18 -1.59
C LEU A 189 0.01 -12.54 -2.52
N PRO A 190 -0.86 -11.66 -2.01
CA PRO A 190 -1.86 -11.00 -2.84
C PRO A 190 -1.18 -10.31 -4.01
N GLU A 191 -1.78 -10.38 -5.19
CA GLU A 191 -1.37 -9.54 -6.30
C GLU A 191 -1.34 -8.10 -5.80
N GLN A 192 -0.16 -7.50 -5.88
CA GLN A 192 -0.07 -6.07 -5.74
C GLN A 192 -0.77 -5.53 -6.96
N THR A 193 -2.03 -5.10 -6.81
CA THR A 193 -2.60 -4.16 -7.77
C THR A 193 -1.55 -3.08 -7.91
N ILE A 194 -0.88 -3.04 -9.07
CA ILE A 194 -0.07 -1.89 -9.47
C ILE A 194 -1.01 -0.74 -9.20
N GLU A 195 -0.69 0.03 -8.15
CA GLU A 195 -1.55 1.14 -7.82
C GLU A 195 -1.66 1.94 -9.11
N ASP A 196 -2.84 2.47 -9.41
CA ASP A 196 -3.12 3.29 -10.60
C ASP A 196 -2.19 4.53 -10.73
N TYR A 197 -1.17 4.63 -9.88
CA TYR A 197 -0.16 5.64 -9.79
C TYR A 197 1.21 5.05 -9.40
N ILE A 198 2.25 5.54 -10.08
CA ILE A 198 3.66 5.44 -9.71
C ILE A 198 4.07 6.55 -8.73
N PHE A 199 3.45 7.73 -8.80
CA PHE A 199 3.63 8.82 -7.83
C PHE A 199 2.29 9.40 -7.40
N CYS A 200 2.14 9.74 -6.13
CA CYS A 200 1.03 10.53 -5.62
C CYS A 200 1.62 11.82 -5.05
N VAL A 201 1.29 12.96 -5.64
CA VAL A 201 1.88 14.26 -5.29
C VAL A 201 0.83 15.16 -4.63
N ARG A 202 1.18 15.79 -3.50
CA ARG A 202 0.33 16.78 -2.83
C ARG A 202 0.68 18.17 -3.35
N LEU A 203 -0.23 18.74 -4.13
CA LEU A 203 -0.12 20.07 -4.70
C LEU A 203 -0.81 21.06 -3.78
N GLN A 204 -0.13 22.15 -3.42
CA GLN A 204 -0.75 23.29 -2.76
C GLN A 204 -0.72 24.51 -3.68
N VAL A 205 -1.88 25.13 -3.91
CA VAL A 205 -1.99 26.34 -4.71
C VAL A 205 -1.37 27.52 -3.97
N SER A 206 -0.49 28.27 -4.65
CA SER A 206 0.30 29.33 -4.01
C SER A 206 -0.57 30.46 -3.43
N LYS A 207 -1.66 30.80 -4.13
CA LYS A 207 -2.57 31.93 -3.82
C LYS A 207 -3.63 31.57 -2.79
N THR A 208 -4.38 30.49 -3.00
CA THR A 208 -5.55 30.12 -2.19
C THR A 208 -5.20 29.21 -1.02
N LYS A 209 -4.02 28.57 -1.05
CA LYS A 209 -3.57 27.53 -0.11
C LYS A 209 -4.41 26.26 -0.11
N GLU A 210 -5.37 26.14 -1.03
CA GLU A 210 -6.06 24.89 -1.32
C GLU A 210 -5.07 23.82 -1.75
N ASP A 211 -5.35 22.58 -1.38
CA ASP A 211 -4.49 21.45 -1.65
C ASP A 211 -5.24 20.27 -2.29
N VAL A 212 -4.53 19.50 -3.11
CA VAL A 212 -5.07 18.31 -3.74
C VAL A 212 -3.99 17.25 -3.93
N TRP A 213 -4.40 15.99 -3.83
CA TRP A 213 -3.57 14.87 -4.22
C TRP A 213 -3.76 14.52 -5.70
N LEU A 214 -2.66 14.47 -6.44
CA LEU A 214 -2.63 14.07 -7.84
C LEU A 214 -1.85 12.76 -8.00
N LYS A 215 -2.53 11.75 -8.53
CA LYS A 215 -1.98 10.45 -8.91
C LYS A 215 -1.36 10.53 -10.30
N LEU A 216 -0.11 10.08 -10.44
CA LEU A 216 0.68 10.02 -11.67
C LEU A 216 1.07 8.55 -11.92
N PRO A 217 0.97 7.99 -13.13
CA PRO A 217 0.79 8.72 -14.36
C PRO A 217 -0.67 9.20 -14.55
N CYS A 218 -0.83 10.45 -14.97
CA CYS A 218 -2.14 11.05 -15.23
C CYS A 218 -2.27 11.43 -16.71
N SER A 219 -3.49 11.24 -17.25
CA SER A 219 -3.81 11.65 -18.62
C SER A 219 -3.96 13.17 -18.73
N GLU A 220 -3.75 13.72 -19.93
CA GLU A 220 -3.99 15.15 -20.18
C GLU A 220 -5.41 15.59 -19.82
N LYS A 221 -6.41 14.71 -20.00
CA LYS A 221 -7.80 14.98 -19.63
C LYS A 221 -7.91 15.20 -18.12
N ARG A 222 -7.28 14.34 -17.31
CA ARG A 222 -7.27 14.48 -15.85
C ARG A 222 -6.48 15.71 -15.42
N THR A 223 -5.34 16.00 -16.07
CA THR A 223 -4.58 17.23 -15.85
C THR A 223 -5.45 18.46 -16.05
N ARG A 224 -6.17 18.56 -17.18
CA ARG A 224 -7.08 19.69 -17.46
C ARG A 224 -8.21 19.81 -16.43
N GLN A 225 -8.76 18.69 -15.95
CA GLN A 225 -9.76 18.70 -14.88
C GLN A 225 -9.20 19.28 -13.58
N VAL A 226 -8.06 18.76 -13.11
CA VAL A 226 -7.47 19.22 -11.84
C VAL A 226 -7.05 20.69 -11.91
N LEU A 227 -6.53 21.16 -13.05
CA LEU A 227 -6.24 22.58 -13.26
C LEU A 227 -7.50 23.44 -13.16
N ALA A 228 -8.62 22.99 -13.74
CA ALA A 228 -9.90 23.69 -13.67
C ALA A 228 -10.49 23.68 -12.24
N ASP A 229 -10.42 22.54 -11.54
CA ASP A 229 -10.93 22.37 -10.18
C ASP A 229 -10.20 23.28 -9.18
N LEU A 230 -8.90 23.51 -9.39
CA LEU A 230 -8.05 24.38 -8.58
C LEU A 230 -8.04 25.85 -9.05
N GLU A 231 -8.77 26.19 -10.13
CA GLU A 231 -8.78 27.50 -10.76
C GLU A 231 -7.36 28.03 -11.16
N ILE A 232 -6.49 27.14 -11.63
CA ILE A 232 -5.12 27.47 -12.07
C ILE A 232 -4.89 27.11 -13.55
N HIS A 233 -3.89 27.72 -14.18
CA HIS A 233 -3.57 27.45 -15.59
C HIS A 233 -2.41 26.46 -15.77
N THR A 234 -1.55 26.33 -14.76
CA THR A 234 -0.38 25.46 -14.79
C THR A 234 -0.01 25.03 -13.38
N PHE A 235 0.56 23.83 -13.24
CA PHE A 235 1.08 23.35 -11.96
C PHE A 235 2.26 24.17 -11.43
N LYS A 236 2.85 25.06 -12.23
CA LYS A 236 3.82 26.07 -11.74
C LYS A 236 3.20 27.06 -10.74
N GLU A 237 1.87 27.16 -10.70
CA GLU A 237 1.16 27.93 -9.67
C GLU A 237 1.00 27.14 -8.36
N CYS A 238 1.40 25.86 -8.34
CA CYS A 238 1.42 25.00 -7.17
C CYS A 238 2.82 24.79 -6.62
N THR A 239 2.90 24.45 -5.34
CA THR A 239 4.10 23.88 -4.72
C THR A 239 3.81 22.42 -4.38
N ILE A 240 4.73 21.51 -4.74
CA ILE A 240 4.67 20.13 -4.28
C ILE A 240 5.10 20.12 -2.81
N THR A 241 4.18 19.74 -1.94
CA THR A 241 4.41 19.73 -0.48
C THR A 241 4.73 18.34 0.05
N ASP A 242 4.31 17.30 -0.66
CA ASP A 242 4.54 15.90 -0.30
C ASP A 242 4.53 15.04 -1.58
N ILE A 243 5.32 13.97 -1.60
CA ILE A 243 5.39 13.00 -2.70
C ILE A 243 5.41 11.61 -2.08
N ARG A 244 4.49 10.74 -2.51
CA ARG A 244 4.40 9.33 -2.13
C ARG A 244 4.58 8.46 -3.37
N SER A 245 5.20 7.30 -3.21
CA SER A 245 5.35 6.32 -4.28
C SER A 245 5.38 4.92 -3.68
N PRO A 246 4.77 3.93 -4.35
CA PRO A 246 4.95 2.53 -4.00
C PRO A 246 6.36 2.01 -4.32
N LEU A 247 7.16 2.77 -5.08
CA LEU A 247 8.53 2.38 -5.44
C LEU A 247 9.46 2.52 -4.23
N PRO A 248 10.34 1.55 -3.96
CA PRO A 248 11.29 1.64 -2.86
C PRO A 248 12.34 2.74 -3.09
N ASN A 249 12.79 3.39 -2.00
CA ASN A 249 13.93 4.33 -1.96
C ASN A 249 13.81 5.60 -2.84
N PHE A 250 12.61 5.98 -3.29
CA PHE A 250 12.40 7.16 -4.15
C PHE A 250 12.46 8.51 -3.40
N GLU A 251 12.35 8.51 -2.07
CA GLU A 251 12.21 9.70 -1.21
C GLU A 251 13.38 10.70 -1.37
N ASN A 252 14.57 10.22 -1.76
CA ASN A 252 15.76 11.03 -2.00
C ASN A 252 16.10 11.22 -3.49
N ALA A 253 15.28 10.72 -4.40
CA ALA A 253 15.57 10.74 -5.84
C ALA A 253 15.35 12.12 -6.48
N PHE A 254 14.58 13.00 -5.85
CA PHE A 254 14.17 14.28 -6.43
C PHE A 254 14.71 15.47 -5.66
N GLY A 255 15.17 16.49 -6.40
CA GLY A 255 15.49 17.79 -5.83
C GLY A 255 14.24 18.60 -5.49
N LYS A 256 14.41 19.69 -4.72
CA LYS A 256 13.30 20.60 -4.33
C LYS A 256 12.59 21.27 -5.50
N ASP A 257 13.21 21.27 -6.68
CA ASP A 257 12.71 21.92 -7.89
C ASP A 257 12.05 20.95 -8.88
N VAL A 258 11.73 19.73 -8.45
CA VAL A 258 11.01 18.78 -9.31
C VAL A 258 9.60 19.32 -9.62
N ASP A 259 9.18 19.22 -10.88
CA ASP A 259 7.85 19.60 -11.32
C ASP A 259 6.96 18.39 -11.63
N VAL A 260 5.65 18.66 -11.71
CA VAL A 260 4.62 17.63 -11.90
C VAL A 260 4.79 16.97 -13.27
N GLU A 261 5.15 17.75 -14.29
CA GLU A 261 5.37 17.28 -15.66
C GLU A 261 6.50 16.26 -15.72
N THR A 262 7.62 16.52 -15.05
CA THR A 262 8.77 15.61 -14.93
C THR A 262 8.37 14.32 -14.21
N LEU A 263 7.67 14.42 -13.07
CA LEU A 263 7.19 13.24 -12.36
C LEU A 263 6.20 12.43 -13.18
N ASN A 264 5.34 13.08 -13.95
CA ASN A 264 4.35 12.41 -14.79
C ASN A 264 5.03 11.67 -15.96
N ALA A 265 6.01 12.30 -16.62
CA ALA A 265 6.81 11.67 -17.66
C ALA A 265 7.60 10.46 -17.13
N LEU A 266 8.22 10.61 -15.96
CA LEU A 266 8.92 9.51 -15.30
C LEU A 266 7.96 8.37 -14.93
N ALA A 267 6.76 8.68 -14.43
CA ALA A 267 5.75 7.68 -14.13
C ALA A 267 5.36 6.85 -15.37
N PHE A 268 5.17 7.51 -16.52
CA PHE A 268 4.91 6.80 -17.78
C PHE A 268 6.10 5.96 -18.24
N THR A 269 7.33 6.45 -18.05
CA THR A 269 8.56 5.71 -18.35
C THR A 269 8.62 4.42 -17.54
N ILE A 270 8.41 4.51 -16.23
CA ILE A 270 8.46 3.36 -15.31
C ILE A 270 7.37 2.36 -15.65
N TYR A 271 6.13 2.83 -15.84
CA TYR A 271 5.01 1.97 -16.27
C TYR A 271 5.33 1.23 -17.57
N GLY A 272 5.85 1.93 -18.59
CA GLY A 272 6.23 1.31 -19.86
C GLY A 272 7.31 0.24 -19.71
N MET A 273 8.31 0.48 -18.85
CA MET A 273 9.34 -0.51 -18.54
C MET A 273 8.77 -1.74 -17.83
N GLU A 274 7.86 -1.55 -16.88
CA GLU A 274 7.19 -2.64 -16.15
C GLU A 274 6.36 -3.51 -17.09
N CYS A 275 5.52 -2.92 -17.93
CA CYS A 275 4.71 -3.66 -18.91
C CYS A 275 5.57 -4.51 -19.87
N LEU A 276 6.70 -3.98 -20.32
CA LEU A 276 7.62 -4.72 -21.19
C LEU A 276 8.29 -5.90 -20.45
N ARG A 277 8.70 -5.69 -19.19
CA ARG A 277 9.28 -6.75 -18.36
C ARG A 277 8.27 -7.86 -18.07
N GLU A 278 7.02 -7.51 -17.76
CA GLU A 278 5.93 -8.47 -17.60
C GLU A 278 5.66 -9.25 -18.90
N GLY A 279 5.81 -8.59 -20.05
CA GLY A 279 5.80 -9.22 -21.37
C GLY A 279 7.03 -10.09 -21.69
N GLY A 280 7.97 -10.25 -20.75
CA GLY A 280 9.17 -11.07 -20.91
C GLY A 280 10.32 -10.38 -21.66
N ALA A 281 10.28 -9.06 -21.84
CA ALA A 281 11.35 -8.32 -22.51
C ALA A 281 12.56 -8.13 -21.60
N ASP A 282 13.74 -8.41 -22.14
CA ASP A 282 15.02 -8.04 -21.54
C ASP A 282 15.35 -6.58 -21.92
N LEU A 283 15.12 -5.65 -20.98
CA LEU A 283 15.36 -4.22 -21.21
C LEU A 283 16.84 -3.86 -21.35
N GLU A 284 17.77 -4.76 -21.01
CA GLU A 284 19.21 -4.55 -21.20
C GLU A 284 19.67 -4.90 -22.63
N ALA A 285 18.79 -5.47 -23.45
CA ALA A 285 19.10 -5.80 -24.84
C ALA A 285 19.40 -4.55 -25.67
N GLU A 286 20.28 -4.68 -26.67
CA GLU A 286 20.72 -3.55 -27.51
C GLU A 286 19.55 -2.85 -28.23
N ALA A 287 18.46 -3.58 -28.49
CA ALA A 287 17.22 -3.04 -29.04
C ALA A 287 16.57 -1.94 -28.18
N PHE A 288 16.80 -1.94 -26.86
CA PHE A 288 16.20 -0.99 -25.93
C PHE A 288 17.07 0.24 -25.63
N ARG A 289 18.32 0.29 -26.13
CA ARG A 289 19.28 1.37 -25.82
C ARG A 289 18.77 2.77 -26.16
N ASN A 290 17.94 2.89 -27.20
CA ASN A 290 17.31 4.15 -27.62
C ASN A 290 15.78 4.07 -27.62
N PHE A 291 15.21 3.14 -26.85
CA PHE A 291 13.78 2.94 -26.82
C PHE A 291 13.10 4.02 -25.98
N ASP A 292 12.02 4.58 -26.52
CA ASP A 292 11.23 5.61 -25.84
C ASP A 292 10.18 4.95 -24.94
N PHE A 293 10.62 4.62 -23.72
CA PHE A 293 9.78 4.02 -22.70
C PHE A 293 8.62 4.92 -22.27
N GLU A 294 8.80 6.24 -22.29
CA GLU A 294 7.76 7.20 -21.93
C GLU A 294 6.61 7.13 -22.94
N SER A 295 6.93 7.28 -24.24
CA SER A 295 5.92 7.24 -25.29
C SER A 295 5.21 5.89 -25.36
N TYR A 296 5.96 4.79 -25.20
CA TYR A 296 5.37 3.45 -25.10
C TYR A 296 4.41 3.35 -23.91
N GLY A 297 4.85 3.75 -22.71
CA GLY A 297 4.01 3.71 -21.51
C GLY A 297 2.78 4.59 -21.62
N ARG A 298 2.87 5.78 -22.25
CA ARG A 298 1.72 6.65 -22.52
C ARG A 298 0.68 5.97 -23.41
N GLU A 299 1.12 5.34 -24.49
CA GLU A 299 0.22 4.70 -25.45
C GLU A 299 -0.41 3.42 -24.88
N ASP A 300 0.36 2.63 -24.13
CA ASP A 300 -0.14 1.43 -23.47
C ASP A 300 -1.14 1.79 -22.34
N TRP A 301 -0.80 2.75 -21.48
CA TRP A 301 -1.68 3.25 -20.42
C TRP A 301 -3.02 3.75 -20.97
N ARG A 302 -2.98 4.42 -22.13
CA ARG A 302 -4.17 4.89 -22.84
C ARG A 302 -5.05 3.71 -23.30
N LYS A 303 -4.47 2.66 -23.87
CA LYS A 303 -5.18 1.45 -24.33
C LYS A 303 -5.78 0.67 -23.17
N SER A 304 -5.01 0.41 -22.12
CA SER A 304 -5.43 -0.33 -20.93
C SER A 304 -6.63 0.33 -20.23
N ARG A 305 -6.68 1.68 -20.16
CA ARG A 305 -7.84 2.42 -19.62
C ARG A 305 -9.03 2.56 -20.57
N LEU A 306 -8.83 2.40 -21.88
CA LEU A 306 -9.93 2.31 -22.86
C LEU A 306 -10.63 0.95 -22.78
N CYS A 307 -9.87 -0.14 -22.58
CA CYS A 307 -10.41 -1.49 -22.40
C CYS A 307 -11.27 -1.66 -21.14
N MET A 308 -11.13 -0.80 -20.11
CA MET A 308 -12.02 -0.79 -18.95
C MET A 308 -13.39 -0.13 -19.21
N THR A 309 -13.57 0.59 -20.33
CA THR A 309 -14.82 1.29 -20.66
C THR A 309 -15.73 0.56 -21.66
N SER A 310 -15.35 -0.64 -22.11
CA SER A 310 -16.16 -1.45 -23.03
C SER A 310 -16.45 -2.85 -22.50
N TYR A 311 -17.11 -2.93 -21.34
CA TYR A 311 -17.93 -4.09 -20.99
C TYR A 311 -19.42 -3.77 -21.21
N VAL A 312 -19.78 -3.46 -22.46
CA VAL A 312 -21.08 -3.82 -23.04
C VAL A 312 -20.82 -4.15 -24.50
N ALA A 313 -20.61 -5.44 -24.79
CA ALA A 313 -21.07 -6.13 -25.99
C ALA A 313 -20.42 -7.52 -26.04
N SER A 314 -20.87 -8.44 -25.18
CA SER A 314 -20.90 -9.83 -25.57
C SER A 314 -22.14 -10.05 -26.43
N SER A 315 -21.97 -10.14 -27.73
CA SER A 315 -22.84 -10.97 -28.57
C SER A 315 -22.11 -11.27 -29.86
N ASN A 316 -21.49 -12.46 -29.86
CA ASN A 316 -21.39 -13.41 -30.95
C ASN A 316 -21.30 -12.83 -32.36
N GLU A 317 -20.14 -12.98 -33.00
CA GLU A 317 -20.09 -13.64 -34.31
C GLU A 317 -18.89 -14.59 -34.37
N THR A 318 -19.19 -15.86 -34.62
CA THR A 318 -18.28 -16.96 -34.95
C THR A 318 -17.51 -16.70 -36.25
N PRO A 319 -16.34 -17.33 -36.47
CA PRO A 319 -15.52 -17.11 -37.65
C PRO A 319 -16.17 -17.76 -38.87
N LEU A 320 -16.35 -17.00 -39.96
CA LEU A 320 -16.70 -17.57 -41.25
C LEU A 320 -15.46 -18.21 -41.87
N GLU A 321 -15.62 -19.49 -42.19
CA GLU A 321 -14.70 -20.37 -42.89
C GLU A 321 -14.31 -19.81 -44.26
N GLU A 322 -13.05 -20.04 -44.64
CA GLU A 322 -12.54 -19.86 -45.99
C GLU A 322 -13.22 -20.85 -46.95
N GLU A 323 -14.13 -20.38 -47.81
CA GLU A 323 -14.46 -21.12 -49.03
C GLU A 323 -13.51 -20.72 -50.16
N GLN A 324 -12.67 -21.69 -50.50
CA GLN A 324 -11.81 -21.73 -51.67
C GLN A 324 -12.64 -21.60 -52.96
N GLY A 325 -12.04 -20.92 -53.94
CA GLY A 325 -12.67 -20.67 -55.23
C GLY A 325 -13.00 -21.93 -56.04
N ASN A 326 -14.01 -21.78 -56.90
CA ASN A 326 -13.99 -22.37 -58.23
C ASN A 326 -14.88 -21.54 -59.16
N GLY A 327 -14.26 -20.96 -60.19
CA GLY A 327 -14.99 -20.29 -61.27
C GLY A 327 -15.67 -21.30 -62.19
N PRO A 328 -16.71 -20.89 -62.94
CA PRO A 328 -17.22 -21.70 -64.04
C PRO A 328 -16.51 -21.30 -65.34
N GLN A 329 -15.81 -22.22 -65.98
CA GLN A 329 -15.47 -22.12 -67.40
C GLN A 329 -16.35 -23.09 -68.20
N MET A 330 -17.02 -22.53 -69.20
CA MET A 330 -17.82 -23.25 -70.18
C MET A 330 -16.98 -24.18 -71.06
N GLU A 331 -17.64 -25.26 -71.43
CA GLU A 331 -17.29 -26.38 -72.33
C GLU A 331 -16.43 -26.03 -73.57
N LEU A 332 -15.39 -26.84 -73.81
CA LEU A 332 -15.30 -27.82 -74.91
C LEU A 332 -14.08 -28.73 -74.76
#